data_AF-A0A3B8NBB4-F1
#
_entry.id   AF-A0A3B8NBB4-F1
#
_cell.length_a   1.000
_cell.length_b   1.000
_cell.length_c   1.000
_cell.angle_alpha   90.00
_cell.angle_beta   90.00
_cell.angle_gamma   90.00
#
_symmetry.space_group_name_H-M   'P 1'
#
loop_
_entity.id
_entity.type
_entity.pdbx_description
1 polymer ?
#
loop_
_entity_poly.entity_id
_entity_poly.type
_entity_poly.pdbx_seq_one_letter_code
_entity_poly.pdbx_strand_id
1 'polypeptide(L)'
;MNDIMIGIAGEAGQGIQTFGDAVAKALFRAGYNVFTDKSYHSRIRGGEYIYSIRIADRRPFCIRDGYDLVLSMSEETTEKLLEKATDKVYVVADEDHKDLEKATVKRFSFSKMAEDAGEKRAVNTVMLGALMSLMSVEQEVPQKLLEDTFGDKEDVLKANIRALRKGYEIALGYDLPDIPRRDNKSFLLMTGTEAAGYGAISAGCRFLSAYPMTPGTGVMNVLAANSEKHSIVVEQAEDEIAAINMAIGAAFAGVRSMVTTSGGGFALMQEGVSLAGMTETPIVAVVAQRPAPATGLPTRTAQEDLSFVMKSGHGEFARYVVAPRNAREAFELTRKAFFIADKYQVPVFILLSQQLVDSSATIEVPSVNKEHDQRFIERREIDDYKRFSLTESGISPRVIPGAGTIIRADSDEHDEYGFISEDLSLRKKMVEKRMKKLTSILKEAAEPLWRNPDADTIIIGWGDSWGAIDEAVSEHGGSLGYLHFSEVFPLRVDEVSKLSSKKLVTIEGNYSGLFGEYFRSVTGMKTTHIGKYDGRPMTPQWILSRLVEEGMI
;
A
#
# COMPACT_ATOMS: atom_id res chain seq x y z
N MET A 1 22.40 2.15 10.29
CA MET A 1 21.30 1.29 10.78
C MET A 1 21.90 -0.09 10.94
N ASN A 2 21.73 -0.74 12.08
CA ASN A 2 22.07 -2.15 12.21
C ASN A 2 20.86 -3.00 11.80
N ASP A 3 21.03 -3.96 10.90
CA ASP A 3 19.94 -4.76 10.37
C ASP A 3 20.35 -6.18 9.98
N ILE A 4 19.35 -7.03 9.74
CA ILE A 4 19.49 -8.34 9.12
C ILE A 4 18.42 -8.47 8.03
N MET A 5 18.84 -8.86 6.85
CA MET A 5 18.02 -9.14 5.68
C MET A 5 17.97 -10.65 5.44
N ILE A 6 16.79 -11.24 5.68
CA ILE A 6 16.51 -12.67 5.59
C ILE A 6 15.70 -12.92 4.31
N GLY A 7 16.15 -13.85 3.48
CA GLY A 7 15.43 -14.32 2.29
C GLY A 7 14.86 -15.72 2.51
N ILE A 8 13.62 -15.95 2.11
CA ILE A 8 13.06 -17.29 1.96
C ILE A 8 12.93 -17.55 0.47
N ALA A 9 13.75 -18.47 -0.03
CA ALA A 9 13.89 -18.76 -1.46
C ALA A 9 13.22 -20.09 -1.78
N GLY A 10 12.17 -20.05 -2.59
CA GLY A 10 11.41 -21.25 -2.94
C GLY A 10 10.62 -21.08 -4.22
N GLU A 11 9.66 -21.98 -4.42
CA GLU A 11 8.78 -21.99 -5.58
C GLU A 11 7.31 -21.74 -5.22
N ALA A 12 6.58 -21.12 -6.15
CA ALA A 12 5.15 -20.94 -6.01
C ALA A 12 4.44 -22.30 -5.78
N GLY A 13 3.68 -22.39 -4.69
CA GLY A 13 2.99 -23.62 -4.26
C GLY A 13 3.64 -24.35 -3.09
N GLN A 14 4.87 -23.99 -2.66
CA GLN A 14 5.54 -24.57 -1.49
C GLN A 14 5.13 -23.92 -0.15
N GLY A 15 4.17 -23.00 -0.16
CA GLY A 15 3.73 -22.30 1.05
C GLY A 15 4.70 -21.21 1.54
N ILE A 16 5.55 -20.67 0.66
CA ILE A 16 6.54 -19.63 0.98
C ILE A 16 5.91 -18.40 1.62
N GLN A 17 4.74 -17.96 1.12
CA GLN A 17 4.01 -16.85 1.72
C GLN A 17 3.61 -17.13 3.18
N THR A 18 2.95 -18.27 3.42
CA THR A 18 2.53 -18.66 4.78
C THR A 18 3.72 -18.78 5.72
N PHE A 19 4.83 -19.33 5.23
CA PHE A 19 6.04 -19.45 6.01
C PHE A 19 6.67 -18.08 6.33
N GLY A 20 6.83 -17.21 5.33
CA GLY A 20 7.35 -15.86 5.51
C GLY A 20 6.48 -15.01 6.44
N ASP A 21 5.16 -15.06 6.28
CA ASP A 21 4.22 -14.38 7.18
C ASP A 21 4.35 -14.90 8.61
N ALA A 22 4.58 -16.21 8.80
CA ALA A 22 4.79 -16.79 10.12
C ALA A 22 6.11 -16.34 10.77
N VAL A 23 7.21 -16.34 10.00
CA VAL A 23 8.52 -15.82 10.46
C VAL A 23 8.41 -14.34 10.83
N ALA A 24 7.84 -13.51 9.96
CA ALA A 24 7.66 -12.09 10.20
C ALA A 24 6.83 -11.82 11.46
N LYS A 25 5.71 -12.55 11.65
CA LYS A 25 4.87 -12.43 12.85
C LYS A 25 5.59 -12.88 14.11
N ALA A 26 6.36 -13.97 14.06
CA ALA A 26 7.13 -14.45 15.21
C ALA A 26 8.21 -13.44 15.61
N LEU A 27 8.97 -12.91 14.65
CA LEU A 27 9.98 -11.86 14.90
C LEU A 27 9.34 -10.58 15.46
N PHE A 28 8.22 -10.15 14.88
CA PHE A 28 7.48 -9.00 15.40
C PHE A 28 7.04 -9.22 16.85
N ARG A 29 6.40 -10.37 17.16
CA ARG A 29 5.95 -10.74 18.52
C ARG A 29 7.11 -10.89 19.51
N ALA A 30 8.31 -11.20 19.03
CA ALA A 30 9.54 -11.25 19.83
C ALA A 30 10.15 -9.86 20.10
N GLY A 31 9.65 -8.80 19.47
CA GLY A 31 10.10 -7.43 19.73
C GLY A 31 10.98 -6.84 18.63
N TYR A 32 11.21 -7.51 17.51
CA TYR A 32 11.95 -6.93 16.37
C TYR A 32 11.10 -5.96 15.54
N ASN A 33 11.72 -4.87 15.05
CA ASN A 33 11.12 -4.08 13.99
C ASN A 33 11.25 -4.83 12.66
N VAL A 34 10.13 -5.18 12.04
CA VAL A 34 10.07 -5.99 10.83
C VAL A 34 9.55 -5.16 9.65
N PHE A 35 10.18 -5.32 8.48
CA PHE A 35 9.64 -4.97 7.17
C PHE A 35 9.70 -6.21 6.26
N THR A 36 8.70 -6.42 5.42
CA THR A 36 8.70 -7.54 4.47
C THR A 36 8.48 -7.08 3.04
N ASP A 37 8.95 -7.87 2.08
CA ASP A 37 8.65 -7.70 0.65
C ASP A 37 8.48 -9.07 -0.01
N LYS A 38 7.78 -9.10 -1.13
CA LYS A 38 7.47 -10.35 -1.86
C LYS A 38 7.82 -10.16 -3.33
N SER A 39 8.61 -11.07 -3.87
CA SER A 39 8.93 -11.14 -5.29
C SER A 39 8.49 -12.49 -5.84
N TYR A 40 7.45 -12.48 -6.67
CA TYR A 40 6.90 -13.68 -7.27
C TYR A 40 6.42 -13.43 -8.70
N HIS A 41 6.34 -14.50 -9.47
CA HIS A 41 5.79 -14.46 -10.82
C HIS A 41 4.26 -14.60 -10.79
N SER A 42 3.59 -14.10 -11.83
CA SER A 42 2.16 -14.28 -12.07
C SER A 42 1.83 -15.74 -12.47
N ARG A 43 2.11 -16.70 -11.57
CA ARG A 43 1.92 -18.14 -11.73
C ARG A 43 1.35 -18.71 -10.43
N ILE A 44 0.37 -19.61 -10.57
CA ILE A 44 -0.27 -20.27 -9.41
C ILE A 44 0.67 -21.33 -8.79
N ARG A 45 1.43 -22.04 -9.62
CA ARG A 45 2.42 -23.04 -9.20
C ARG A 45 3.66 -22.96 -10.07
N GLY A 46 4.81 -23.26 -9.46
CA GLY A 46 6.10 -23.30 -10.09
C GLY A 46 6.69 -21.93 -10.40
N GLY A 47 8.01 -21.89 -10.46
CA GLY A 47 8.79 -20.66 -10.65
C GLY A 47 9.09 -19.95 -9.33
N GLU A 48 10.07 -19.06 -9.42
CA GLU A 48 10.64 -18.32 -8.29
C GLU A 48 9.60 -17.59 -7.43
N TYR A 49 9.72 -17.80 -6.13
CA TYR A 49 9.06 -17.03 -5.08
C TYR A 49 10.10 -16.69 -4.01
N ILE A 50 10.34 -15.40 -3.82
CA ILE A 50 11.23 -14.88 -2.77
C ILE A 50 10.39 -14.07 -1.80
N TYR A 51 10.47 -14.44 -0.52
CA TYR A 51 9.91 -13.65 0.57
C TYR A 51 11.07 -13.03 1.35
N SER A 52 11.11 -11.71 1.40
CA SER A 52 12.18 -10.96 2.05
C SER A 52 11.70 -10.40 3.38
N ILE A 53 12.53 -10.50 4.40
CA ILE A 53 12.24 -10.04 5.77
C ILE A 53 13.45 -9.26 6.26
N ARG A 54 13.26 -7.98 6.51
CA ARG A 54 14.27 -7.11 7.10
C ARG A 54 13.92 -6.84 8.56
N ILE A 55 14.87 -7.09 9.46
CA ILE A 55 14.80 -6.69 10.85
C ILE A 55 15.88 -5.67 11.17
N ALA A 56 15.55 -4.64 11.96
CA ALA A 56 16.50 -3.56 12.24
C ALA A 56 16.30 -2.93 13.62
N ASP A 57 17.36 -2.26 14.08
CA ASP A 57 17.41 -1.50 15.34
C ASP A 57 16.42 -0.32 15.37
N ARG A 58 16.12 0.27 14.22
CA ARG A 58 15.03 1.22 13.98
C ARG A 58 14.05 0.65 12.97
N ARG A 59 12.82 1.19 12.92
CA ARG A 59 11.77 0.70 12.00
C ARG A 59 12.22 0.80 10.54
N PRO A 60 12.33 -0.33 9.81
CA PRO A 60 12.55 -0.31 8.38
C PRO A 60 11.22 -0.08 7.64
N PHE A 61 11.26 0.69 6.56
CA PHE A 61 10.13 0.94 5.65
C PHE A 61 10.47 0.61 4.18
N CYS A 62 11.62 -0.01 3.95
CA CYS A 62 12.06 -0.51 2.67
C CYS A 62 12.97 -1.73 2.86
N ILE A 63 13.13 -2.50 1.79
CA ILE A 63 14.22 -3.47 1.68
C ILE A 63 15.53 -2.76 1.32
N ARG A 64 16.64 -3.45 1.57
CA ARG A 64 17.95 -3.09 1.03
C ARG A 64 18.43 -4.15 0.04
N ASP A 65 19.50 -3.83 -0.67
CA ASP A 65 20.18 -4.81 -1.53
C ASP A 65 20.89 -5.89 -0.69
N GLY A 66 21.00 -7.09 -1.25
CA GLY A 66 21.67 -8.23 -0.62
C GLY A 66 20.86 -8.94 0.48
N TYR A 67 21.43 -10.02 1.02
CA TYR A 67 20.86 -10.83 2.10
C TYR A 67 21.98 -11.32 3.02
N ASP A 68 21.71 -11.43 4.31
CA ASP A 68 22.67 -11.98 5.28
C ASP A 68 22.37 -13.46 5.57
N LEU A 69 21.08 -13.84 5.50
CA LEU A 69 20.61 -15.20 5.73
C LEU A 69 19.57 -15.61 4.69
N VAL A 70 19.69 -16.81 4.14
CA VAL A 70 18.70 -17.40 3.24
C VAL A 70 18.22 -18.75 3.77
N LEU A 71 16.91 -18.88 3.88
CA LEU A 71 16.22 -20.15 4.08
C LEU A 71 15.87 -20.72 2.70
N SER A 72 16.65 -21.71 2.25
CA SER A 72 16.56 -22.30 0.92
C SER A 72 15.60 -23.49 0.90
N MET A 73 14.52 -23.34 0.14
CA MET A 73 13.58 -24.40 -0.24
C MET A 73 13.67 -24.77 -1.72
N SER A 74 14.42 -23.99 -2.51
CA SER A 74 14.72 -24.22 -3.93
C SER A 74 16.15 -23.78 -4.21
N GLU A 75 17.00 -24.74 -4.58
CA GLU A 75 18.41 -24.49 -4.92
C GLU A 75 18.53 -23.46 -6.06
N GLU A 76 17.75 -23.62 -7.12
CA GLU A 76 17.74 -22.71 -8.28
C GLU A 76 17.40 -21.26 -7.89
N THR A 77 16.42 -21.09 -7.01
CA THR A 77 16.01 -19.75 -6.55
C THR A 77 17.08 -19.12 -5.65
N THR A 78 17.71 -19.94 -4.80
CA THR A 78 18.80 -19.48 -3.93
C THR A 78 20.02 -19.08 -4.74
N GLU A 79 20.41 -19.84 -5.77
CA GLU A 79 21.52 -19.49 -6.67
C GLU A 79 21.33 -18.10 -7.30
N LYS A 80 20.16 -17.81 -7.86
CA LYS A 80 19.83 -16.50 -8.47
C LYS A 80 19.87 -15.37 -7.46
N LEU A 81 19.43 -15.62 -6.23
CA LEU A 81 19.49 -14.64 -5.15
C LEU A 81 20.95 -14.31 -4.78
N LEU A 82 21.83 -15.32 -4.77
CA LEU A 82 23.25 -15.18 -4.47
C LEU A 82 24.06 -14.53 -5.62
N GLU A 83 23.61 -14.58 -6.87
CA GLU A 83 24.30 -13.88 -7.98
C GLU A 83 24.56 -12.40 -7.64
N LYS A 84 23.60 -11.77 -6.96
CA LYS A 84 23.63 -10.36 -6.54
C LYS A 84 24.26 -10.12 -5.17
N ALA A 85 24.70 -11.16 -4.47
CA ALA A 85 25.38 -11.02 -3.20
C ALA A 85 26.79 -10.45 -3.41
N THR A 86 27.09 -9.39 -2.67
CA THR A 86 28.41 -8.75 -2.56
C THR A 86 29.26 -9.37 -1.46
N ASP A 87 28.59 -9.88 -0.42
CA ASP A 87 29.19 -10.46 0.77
C ASP A 87 28.82 -11.94 0.91
N LYS A 88 29.52 -12.65 1.82
CA LYS A 88 29.24 -14.06 2.08
C LYS A 88 27.91 -14.21 2.80
N VAL A 89 26.99 -14.98 2.21
CA VAL A 89 25.62 -15.17 2.73
C VAL A 89 25.54 -16.47 3.54
N TYR A 90 24.83 -16.46 4.67
CA TYR A 90 24.50 -17.70 5.37
C TYR A 90 23.31 -18.39 4.71
N VAL A 91 23.40 -19.69 4.47
CA VAL A 91 22.31 -20.46 3.84
C VAL A 91 21.94 -21.64 4.72
N VAL A 92 20.65 -21.80 4.99
CA VAL A 92 20.07 -22.98 5.62
C VAL A 92 19.28 -23.71 4.55
N ALA A 93 19.66 -24.93 4.23
CA ALA A 93 19.11 -25.71 3.13
C ALA A 93 18.80 -27.16 3.52
N ASP A 94 18.03 -27.86 2.69
CA ASP A 94 17.83 -29.30 2.83
C ASP A 94 19.13 -30.07 2.45
N GLU A 95 19.21 -31.34 2.82
CA GLU A 95 20.43 -32.17 2.74
C GLU A 95 20.93 -32.45 1.32
N ASP A 96 20.06 -32.27 0.33
CA ASP A 96 20.29 -32.52 -1.09
C ASP A 96 20.91 -31.33 -1.85
N HIS A 97 20.91 -30.12 -1.28
CA HIS A 97 21.43 -28.92 -1.93
C HIS A 97 22.96 -28.96 -2.06
N LYS A 98 23.53 -28.47 -3.15
CA LYS A 98 25.00 -28.42 -3.35
C LYS A 98 25.65 -27.27 -2.60
N ASP A 99 26.97 -27.26 -2.58
CA ASP A 99 27.74 -26.10 -2.09
C ASP A 99 27.57 -24.94 -3.07
N LEU A 100 27.43 -23.73 -2.51
CA LEU A 100 27.19 -22.50 -3.25
C LEU A 100 28.38 -21.56 -3.00
N GLU A 101 29.04 -21.10 -4.06
CA GLU A 101 30.34 -20.39 -3.97
C GLU A 101 30.32 -19.14 -3.06
N LYS A 102 29.21 -18.40 -3.07
CA LYS A 102 29.03 -17.17 -2.29
C LYS A 102 28.37 -17.38 -0.92
N ALA A 103 28.23 -18.63 -0.49
CA ALA A 103 27.51 -18.95 0.74
C ALA A 103 28.30 -19.81 1.72
N THR A 104 27.93 -19.70 3.00
CA THR A 104 28.20 -20.75 3.98
C THR A 104 26.91 -21.53 4.17
N VAL A 105 26.89 -22.78 3.69
CA VAL A 105 25.69 -23.62 3.68
C VAL A 105 25.70 -24.58 4.87
N LYS A 106 24.59 -24.63 5.61
CA LYS A 106 24.30 -25.69 6.59
C LYS A 106 23.06 -26.46 6.14
N ARG A 107 23.18 -27.77 6.19
CA ARG A 107 22.25 -28.72 5.61
C ARG A 107 21.60 -29.57 6.68
N PHE A 108 20.30 -29.77 6.57
CA PHE A 108 19.53 -30.59 7.50
C PHE A 108 18.44 -31.35 6.76
N SER A 109 18.15 -32.58 7.17
CA SER A 109 17.06 -33.39 6.60
C SER A 109 15.69 -32.91 7.12
N PHE A 110 15.25 -31.71 6.73
CA PHE A 110 14.02 -31.10 7.26
C PHE A 110 12.78 -31.96 7.01
N SER A 111 12.70 -32.57 5.83
CA SER A 111 11.63 -33.50 5.45
C SER A 111 11.53 -34.69 6.42
N LYS A 112 12.67 -35.28 6.80
CA LYS A 112 12.71 -36.37 7.78
C LYS A 112 12.30 -35.91 9.17
N MET A 113 12.78 -34.74 9.61
CA MET A 113 12.39 -34.17 10.91
C MET A 113 10.88 -33.91 11.00
N ALA A 114 10.27 -33.43 9.92
CA ALA A 114 8.83 -33.21 9.82
C ALA A 114 8.04 -34.54 9.83
N GLU A 115 8.51 -35.56 9.11
CA GLU A 115 7.94 -36.91 9.14
C GLU A 115 8.00 -37.54 10.54
N ASP A 116 9.15 -37.45 11.22
CA ASP A 116 9.33 -37.92 12.59
C ASP A 116 8.43 -37.17 13.59
N ALA A 117 8.09 -35.91 13.29
CA ALA A 117 7.14 -35.12 14.08
C ALA A 117 5.68 -35.53 13.84
N GLY A 118 5.39 -36.35 12.83
CA GLY A 118 4.07 -36.87 12.49
C GLY A 118 3.30 -36.05 11.44
N GLU A 119 3.94 -35.07 10.78
CA GLU A 119 3.32 -34.29 9.69
C GLU A 119 4.38 -33.89 8.66
N LYS A 120 4.39 -34.55 7.50
CA LYS A 120 5.39 -34.30 6.44
C LYS A 120 5.37 -32.87 5.92
N ARG A 121 4.24 -32.17 6.00
CA ARG A 121 4.11 -30.77 5.57
C ARG A 121 4.67 -29.77 6.58
N ALA A 122 5.11 -30.21 7.76
CA ALA A 122 5.64 -29.35 8.81
C ALA A 122 7.11 -28.94 8.61
N VAL A 123 7.69 -29.16 7.42
CA VAL A 123 9.05 -28.71 7.05
C VAL A 123 9.26 -27.22 7.38
N ASN A 124 8.31 -26.38 6.97
CA ASN A 124 8.36 -24.94 7.23
C ASN A 124 8.37 -24.63 8.74
N THR A 125 7.72 -25.47 9.55
CA THR A 125 7.68 -25.32 11.01
C THR A 125 8.99 -25.73 11.67
N VAL A 126 9.70 -26.74 11.12
CA VAL A 126 11.06 -27.07 11.55
C VAL A 126 12.02 -25.92 11.23
N MET A 127 11.97 -25.39 10.00
CA MET A 127 12.79 -24.25 9.59
C MET A 127 12.48 -22.99 10.40
N LEU A 128 11.20 -22.74 10.74
CA LEU A 128 10.77 -21.69 11.66
C LEU A 128 11.48 -21.85 13.01
N GLY A 129 11.46 -23.06 13.60
CA GLY A 129 12.13 -23.32 14.87
C GLY A 129 13.64 -23.07 14.82
N ALA A 130 14.30 -23.51 13.75
CA ALA A 130 15.73 -23.29 13.55
C ALA A 130 16.09 -21.81 13.47
N LEU A 131 15.31 -21.03 12.71
CA LEU A 131 15.51 -19.58 12.62
C LEU A 131 15.22 -18.88 13.95
N MET A 132 14.13 -19.22 14.62
CA MET A 132 13.78 -18.59 15.91
C MET A 132 14.83 -18.89 16.98
N SER A 133 15.39 -20.10 17.00
CA SER A 133 16.52 -20.47 17.87
C SER A 133 17.77 -19.64 17.58
N LEU A 134 18.15 -19.49 16.30
CA LEU A 134 19.26 -18.62 15.89
C LEU A 134 19.05 -17.16 16.31
N MET A 135 17.82 -16.67 16.21
CA MET A 135 17.45 -15.31 16.60
C MET A 135 17.20 -15.14 18.11
N SER A 136 17.49 -16.18 18.91
CA SER A 136 17.28 -16.22 20.37
C SER A 136 15.85 -15.84 20.79
N VAL A 137 14.86 -16.23 19.99
CA VAL A 137 13.43 -16.01 20.27
C VAL A 137 12.94 -17.14 21.17
N GLU A 138 12.15 -16.81 22.19
CA GLU A 138 11.56 -17.80 23.11
C GLU A 138 10.56 -18.69 22.36
N GLN A 139 10.59 -20.01 22.63
CA GLN A 139 9.80 -21.01 21.93
C GLN A 139 8.28 -20.78 22.04
N GLU A 140 7.85 -20.18 23.14
CA GLU A 140 6.47 -19.82 23.44
C GLU A 140 5.88 -18.87 22.38
N VAL A 141 6.70 -18.00 21.78
CA VAL A 141 6.27 -17.01 20.78
C VAL A 141 5.76 -17.67 19.49
N PRO A 142 6.57 -18.47 18.75
CA PRO A 142 6.09 -19.21 17.60
C PRO A 142 5.10 -20.32 17.97
N GLN A 143 5.17 -20.90 19.17
CA GLN A 143 4.17 -21.89 19.61
C GLN A 143 2.76 -21.28 19.64
N LYS A 144 2.60 -20.11 20.26
CA LYS A 144 1.31 -19.41 20.30
C LYS A 144 0.80 -19.05 18.90
N LEU A 145 1.70 -18.73 17.97
CA LEU A 145 1.31 -18.49 16.57
C LEU A 145 0.76 -19.75 15.89
N LEU A 146 1.35 -20.92 16.17
CA LEU A 146 0.83 -22.20 15.66
C LEU A 146 -0.52 -22.53 16.30
N GLU A 147 -0.72 -22.23 17.58
CA GLU A 147 -2.01 -22.37 18.27
C GLU A 147 -3.08 -21.48 17.63
N ASP A 148 -2.77 -20.20 17.35
CA ASP A 148 -3.67 -19.28 16.65
C ASP A 148 -4.06 -19.78 15.23
N THR A 149 -3.16 -20.54 14.59
CA THR A 149 -3.32 -20.97 13.18
C THR A 149 -3.99 -22.35 13.05
N PHE A 150 -3.68 -23.27 13.96
CA PHE A 150 -4.07 -24.68 13.89
C PHE A 150 -4.91 -25.13 15.10
N GLY A 151 -5.36 -24.20 15.96
CA GLY A 151 -6.12 -24.49 17.18
C GLY A 151 -7.35 -25.39 16.97
N ASP A 152 -8.01 -25.25 15.82
CA ASP A 152 -9.18 -26.06 15.46
C ASP A 152 -8.83 -27.50 14.99
N LYS A 153 -7.53 -27.82 14.85
CA LYS A 153 -7.02 -29.10 14.32
C LYS A 153 -5.99 -29.70 15.26
N GLU A 154 -6.45 -30.33 16.34
CA GLU A 154 -5.62 -30.79 17.46
C GLU A 154 -4.41 -31.65 17.04
N ASP A 155 -4.59 -32.65 16.18
CA ASP A 155 -3.50 -33.53 15.74
C ASP A 155 -2.45 -32.78 14.90
N VAL A 156 -2.90 -31.88 14.02
CA VAL A 156 -2.03 -31.04 13.19
C VAL A 156 -1.23 -30.09 14.07
N LEU A 157 -1.87 -29.48 15.07
CA LEU A 157 -1.21 -28.61 16.04
C LEU A 157 -0.13 -29.36 16.82
N LYS A 158 -0.45 -30.54 17.38
CA LYS A 158 0.52 -31.37 18.12
C LYS A 158 1.74 -31.75 17.27
N ALA A 159 1.52 -32.11 16.01
CA ALA A 159 2.61 -32.43 15.08
C ALA A 159 3.47 -31.19 14.78
N ASN A 160 2.86 -30.03 14.55
CA ASN A 160 3.58 -28.78 14.32
C ASN A 160 4.37 -28.31 15.55
N ILE A 161 3.85 -28.48 16.76
CA ILE A 161 4.60 -28.18 17.99
C ILE A 161 5.83 -29.09 18.14
N ARG A 162 5.71 -30.39 17.81
CA ARG A 162 6.87 -31.30 17.80
C ARG A 162 7.90 -30.91 16.73
N ALA A 163 7.43 -30.54 15.53
CA ALA A 163 8.30 -30.06 14.45
C ALA A 163 9.04 -28.78 14.84
N LEU A 164 8.36 -27.83 15.49
CA LEU A 164 8.95 -26.60 16.02
C LEU A 164 10.09 -26.93 17.01
N ARG A 165 9.85 -27.83 17.96
CA ARG A 165 10.87 -28.25 18.96
C ARG A 165 12.10 -28.87 18.29
N LYS A 166 11.90 -29.77 17.32
CA LYS A 166 13.01 -30.33 16.52
C LYS A 166 13.80 -29.22 15.81
N GLY A 167 13.12 -28.19 15.32
CA GLY A 167 13.77 -27.00 14.76
C GLY A 167 14.63 -26.25 15.77
N TYR A 168 14.14 -26.06 17.01
CA TYR A 168 14.90 -25.38 18.07
C TYR A 168 16.17 -26.12 18.50
N GLU A 169 16.19 -27.44 18.37
CA GLU A 169 17.36 -28.29 18.64
C GLU A 169 18.48 -28.12 17.59
N ILE A 170 18.20 -27.47 16.44
CA ILE A 170 19.19 -27.23 15.39
C ILE A 170 20.13 -26.08 15.78
N ALA A 171 21.40 -26.42 16.00
CA ALA A 171 22.45 -25.44 16.24
C ALA A 171 22.98 -24.83 14.93
N LEU A 172 22.32 -23.76 14.46
CA LEU A 172 22.74 -23.03 13.25
C LEU A 172 24.08 -22.31 13.41
N GLY A 173 24.45 -21.82 14.61
CA GLY A 173 25.78 -21.28 14.91
C GLY A 173 26.33 -20.26 13.89
N TYR A 174 25.45 -19.48 13.26
CA TYR A 174 25.83 -18.37 12.40
C TYR A 174 25.98 -17.12 13.25
N ASP A 175 26.96 -16.29 12.89
CA ASP A 175 27.25 -15.05 13.59
C ASP A 175 26.46 -13.93 12.90
N LEU A 176 25.31 -13.59 13.45
CA LEU A 176 24.46 -12.51 12.96
C LEU A 176 24.52 -11.31 13.92
N PRO A 177 24.40 -10.07 13.41
CA PRO A 177 24.32 -8.90 14.26
C PRO A 177 23.24 -9.01 15.34
N ASP A 178 23.55 -8.60 16.57
CA ASP A 178 22.51 -8.49 17.60
C ASP A 178 21.61 -7.28 17.32
N ILE A 179 20.30 -7.52 17.18
CA ILE A 179 19.31 -6.51 16.87
C ILE A 179 18.47 -6.21 18.12
N PRO A 180 18.42 -4.95 18.59
CA PRO A 180 17.61 -4.57 19.76
C PRO A 180 16.12 -4.93 19.60
N ARG A 181 15.52 -5.36 20.71
CA ARG A 181 14.08 -5.67 20.81
C ARG A 181 13.34 -4.54 21.52
N ARG A 182 12.11 -4.27 21.08
CA ARG A 182 11.20 -3.25 21.65
C ARG A 182 10.03 -3.88 22.41
N ASP A 183 9.32 -3.08 23.20
CA ASP A 183 8.00 -3.47 23.73
C ASP A 183 6.94 -3.36 22.62
N ASN A 184 6.11 -4.39 22.49
CA ASN A 184 5.14 -4.55 21.40
C ASN A 184 3.79 -3.85 21.62
N LYS A 185 3.50 -3.34 22.83
CA LYS A 185 2.15 -2.84 23.19
C LYS A 185 1.60 -1.71 22.30
N SER A 186 2.46 -0.95 21.64
CA SER A 186 2.08 0.23 20.85
C SER A 186 2.29 0.08 19.35
N PHE A 187 2.54 -1.15 18.87
CA PHE A 187 2.86 -1.41 17.47
C PHE A 187 1.96 -2.48 16.85
N LEU A 188 1.83 -2.44 15.54
CA LEU A 188 1.18 -3.44 14.71
C LEU A 188 2.15 -3.90 13.62
N LEU A 189 2.01 -5.15 13.18
CA LEU A 189 2.55 -5.62 11.90
C LEU A 189 1.39 -5.67 10.92
N MET A 190 1.44 -4.82 9.90
CA MET A 190 0.30 -4.63 9.01
C MET A 190 0.77 -4.38 7.57
N THR A 191 0.03 -4.93 6.62
CA THR A 191 0.19 -4.63 5.18
C THR A 191 -0.54 -3.36 4.76
N GLY A 192 -0.15 -2.74 3.64
CA GLY A 192 -0.92 -1.62 3.07
C GLY A 192 -2.34 -2.04 2.67
N THR A 193 -2.51 -3.29 2.23
CA THR A 193 -3.82 -3.90 1.96
C THR A 193 -4.72 -3.91 3.19
N GLU A 194 -4.24 -4.49 4.29
CA GLU A 194 -4.97 -4.54 5.56
C GLU A 194 -5.28 -3.14 6.06
N ALA A 195 -4.30 -2.24 5.99
CA ALA A 195 -4.47 -0.87 6.44
C ALA A 195 -5.55 -0.11 5.67
N ALA A 196 -5.57 -0.20 4.34
CA ALA A 196 -6.61 0.43 3.53
C ALA A 196 -7.99 -0.19 3.81
N GLY A 197 -8.07 -1.52 3.89
CA GLY A 197 -9.31 -2.23 4.21
C GLY A 197 -9.86 -1.86 5.60
N TYR A 198 -9.04 -1.94 6.64
CA TYR A 198 -9.43 -1.53 7.99
C TYR A 198 -9.70 -0.03 8.09
N GLY A 199 -8.98 0.79 7.33
CA GLY A 199 -9.23 2.23 7.20
C GLY A 199 -10.63 2.51 6.64
N ALA A 200 -11.05 1.76 5.63
CA ALA A 200 -12.39 1.86 5.05
C ALA A 200 -13.48 1.40 6.02
N ILE A 201 -13.29 0.26 6.69
CA ILE A 201 -14.22 -0.25 7.73
C ILE A 201 -14.37 0.78 8.84
N SER A 202 -13.24 1.30 9.33
CA SER A 202 -13.16 2.32 10.37
C SER A 202 -13.86 3.61 9.94
N ALA A 203 -13.70 4.02 8.68
CA ALA A 203 -14.39 5.16 8.09
C ALA A 203 -15.90 4.94 7.91
N GLY A 204 -16.45 3.78 8.26
CA GLY A 204 -17.87 3.53 8.09
C GLY A 204 -18.29 3.14 6.67
N CYS A 205 -17.36 2.64 5.85
CA CYS A 205 -17.71 2.02 4.56
C CYS A 205 -18.63 0.81 4.79
N ARG A 206 -19.76 0.74 4.07
CA ARG A 206 -20.75 -0.35 4.20
C ARG A 206 -21.11 -0.98 2.86
N PHE A 207 -20.50 -0.55 1.77
CA PHE A 207 -20.70 -1.14 0.46
C PHE A 207 -19.37 -1.14 -0.30
N LEU A 208 -18.93 -2.31 -0.76
CA LEU A 208 -17.83 -2.43 -1.71
C LEU A 208 -18.30 -3.25 -2.90
N SER A 209 -18.04 -2.77 -4.11
CA SER A 209 -18.20 -3.51 -5.35
C SER A 209 -16.88 -3.53 -6.10
N ALA A 210 -16.42 -4.70 -6.53
CA ALA A 210 -15.15 -4.84 -7.23
C ALA A 210 -15.13 -6.05 -8.15
N TYR A 211 -14.33 -5.95 -9.22
CA TYR A 211 -13.89 -7.09 -10.01
C TYR A 211 -12.48 -7.49 -9.55
N PRO A 212 -12.20 -8.77 -9.26
CA PRO A 212 -10.89 -9.19 -8.77
C PRO A 212 -9.76 -8.89 -9.77
N MET A 213 -8.84 -8.01 -9.39
CA MET A 213 -7.62 -7.74 -10.13
C MET A 213 -6.46 -7.43 -9.18
N THR A 214 -5.34 -8.15 -9.33
CA THR A 214 -4.11 -7.93 -8.57
C THR A 214 -3.51 -6.54 -8.85
N PRO A 215 -3.00 -5.80 -7.85
CA PRO A 215 -3.02 -6.09 -6.40
C PRO A 215 -4.32 -5.73 -5.64
N GLY A 216 -5.27 -5.03 -6.28
CA GLY A 216 -6.44 -4.45 -5.60
C GLY A 216 -7.37 -5.45 -4.89
N THR A 217 -7.40 -6.71 -5.32
CA THR A 217 -8.25 -7.78 -4.71
C THR A 217 -8.04 -7.94 -3.19
N GLY A 218 -6.83 -7.68 -2.69
CA GLY A 218 -6.54 -7.82 -1.27
C GLY A 218 -7.47 -6.98 -0.37
N VAL A 219 -7.78 -5.75 -0.80
CA VAL A 219 -8.65 -4.83 -0.04
C VAL A 219 -10.08 -5.38 0.02
N MET A 220 -10.58 -5.93 -1.09
CA MET A 220 -11.88 -6.59 -1.13
C MET A 220 -11.94 -7.76 -0.14
N ASN A 221 -10.90 -8.59 -0.07
CA ASN A 221 -10.83 -9.72 0.85
C ASN A 221 -10.88 -9.28 2.32
N VAL A 222 -10.23 -8.17 2.68
CA VAL A 222 -10.28 -7.61 4.04
C VAL A 222 -11.70 -7.21 4.42
N LEU A 223 -12.42 -6.51 3.54
CA LEU A 223 -13.82 -6.13 3.80
C LEU A 223 -14.74 -7.36 3.80
N ALA A 224 -14.54 -8.32 2.90
CA ALA A 224 -15.32 -9.55 2.82
C ALA A 224 -15.20 -10.38 4.11
N ALA A 225 -13.98 -10.56 4.62
CA ALA A 225 -13.70 -11.27 5.87
C ALA A 225 -14.32 -10.59 7.11
N ASN A 226 -14.67 -9.30 7.00
CA ASN A 226 -15.25 -8.49 8.07
C ASN A 226 -16.71 -8.09 7.80
N SER A 227 -17.32 -8.65 6.75
CA SER A 227 -18.61 -8.21 6.21
C SER A 227 -19.74 -8.36 7.21
N GLU A 228 -19.93 -9.56 7.77
CA GLU A 228 -20.97 -9.85 8.76
C GLU A 228 -20.80 -9.00 10.04
N LYS A 229 -19.57 -8.97 10.58
CA LYS A 229 -19.23 -8.26 11.82
C LYS A 229 -19.51 -6.76 11.75
N HIS A 230 -19.36 -6.16 10.56
CA HIS A 230 -19.47 -4.72 10.37
C HIS A 230 -20.63 -4.31 9.44
N SER A 231 -21.51 -5.26 9.11
CA SER A 231 -22.68 -5.07 8.22
C SER A 231 -22.32 -4.42 6.88
N ILE A 232 -21.29 -4.96 6.23
CA ILE A 232 -20.78 -4.47 4.94
C ILE A 232 -21.32 -5.38 3.84
N VAL A 233 -21.90 -4.80 2.80
CA VAL A 233 -22.19 -5.51 1.56
C VAL A 233 -20.91 -5.52 0.72
N VAL A 234 -20.45 -6.70 0.32
CA VAL A 234 -19.30 -6.88 -0.57
C VAL A 234 -19.76 -7.64 -1.79
N GLU A 235 -19.84 -6.93 -2.92
CA GLU A 235 -20.30 -7.45 -4.19
C GLU A 235 -19.12 -7.72 -5.12
N GLN A 236 -18.99 -8.97 -5.58
CA GLN A 236 -18.08 -9.31 -6.66
C GLN A 236 -18.80 -9.04 -7.98
N ALA A 237 -18.57 -7.87 -8.56
CA ALA A 237 -19.18 -7.50 -9.83
C ALA A 237 -18.61 -8.33 -10.99
N GLU A 238 -19.33 -8.36 -12.10
CA GLU A 238 -18.97 -9.07 -13.33
C GLU A 238 -17.80 -8.41 -14.07
N ASP A 239 -17.64 -7.09 -13.94
CA ASP A 239 -16.54 -6.29 -14.48
C ASP A 239 -16.38 -4.96 -13.71
N GLU A 240 -15.37 -4.17 -14.04
CA GLU A 240 -15.12 -2.88 -13.42
C GLU A 240 -16.15 -1.79 -13.74
N ILE A 241 -16.88 -1.90 -14.85
CA ILE A 241 -17.94 -0.95 -15.24
C ILE A 241 -19.15 -1.14 -14.31
N ALA A 242 -19.56 -2.39 -14.09
CA ALA A 242 -20.59 -2.74 -13.12
C ALA A 242 -20.16 -2.34 -11.71
N ALA A 243 -18.91 -2.63 -11.34
CA ALA A 243 -18.38 -2.31 -10.02
C ALA A 243 -18.50 -0.81 -9.67
N ILE A 244 -18.02 0.09 -10.55
CA ILE A 244 -18.07 1.53 -10.27
C ILE A 244 -19.51 2.07 -10.22
N ASN A 245 -20.38 1.60 -11.11
CA ASN A 245 -21.77 2.06 -11.16
C ASN A 245 -22.59 1.58 -9.96
N MET A 246 -22.34 0.36 -9.46
CA MET A 246 -22.93 -0.12 -8.20
C MET A 246 -22.49 0.75 -7.01
N ALA A 247 -21.20 1.10 -6.93
CA ALA A 247 -20.69 1.95 -5.85
C ALA A 247 -21.30 3.36 -5.90
N ILE A 248 -21.46 3.95 -7.09
CA ILE A 248 -22.14 5.24 -7.29
C ILE A 248 -23.59 5.16 -6.83
N GLY A 249 -24.33 4.11 -7.21
CA GLY A 249 -25.71 3.90 -6.76
C GLY A 249 -25.82 3.78 -5.23
N ALA A 250 -24.93 3.03 -4.60
CA ALA A 250 -24.88 2.92 -3.13
C ALA A 250 -24.55 4.27 -2.45
N ALA A 251 -23.64 5.05 -3.03
CA ALA A 251 -23.31 6.39 -2.56
C ALA A 251 -24.48 7.37 -2.68
N PHE A 252 -25.22 7.32 -3.79
CA PHE A 252 -26.44 8.10 -3.99
C PHE A 252 -27.51 7.76 -2.93
N ALA A 253 -27.62 6.48 -2.55
CA ALA A 253 -28.48 6.04 -1.45
C ALA A 253 -28.00 6.49 -0.04
N GLY A 254 -26.83 7.12 0.06
CA GLY A 254 -26.28 7.66 1.31
C GLY A 254 -25.29 6.76 2.03
N VAL A 255 -24.86 5.67 1.41
CA VAL A 255 -23.86 4.76 1.99
C VAL A 255 -22.45 5.25 1.65
N ARG A 256 -21.48 5.12 2.57
CA ARG A 256 -20.06 5.24 2.18
C ARG A 256 -19.71 3.99 1.39
N SER A 257 -19.47 4.15 0.09
CA SER A 257 -19.13 3.06 -0.82
C SER A 257 -17.71 3.18 -1.35
N MET A 258 -17.15 2.06 -1.77
CA MET A 258 -15.80 1.97 -2.32
C MET A 258 -15.72 0.98 -3.48
N VAL A 259 -14.80 1.24 -4.40
CA VAL A 259 -14.26 0.23 -5.32
C VAL A 259 -12.78 0.00 -5.06
N THR A 260 -12.28 -1.18 -5.40
CA THR A 260 -10.84 -1.47 -5.43
C THR A 260 -10.48 -2.09 -6.78
N THR A 261 -9.39 -1.62 -7.38
CA THR A 261 -8.96 -2.00 -8.74
C THR A 261 -7.46 -1.74 -8.91
N SER A 262 -6.97 -1.75 -10.14
CA SER A 262 -5.62 -1.42 -10.61
C SER A 262 -5.73 -0.63 -11.93
N GLY A 263 -4.62 -0.18 -12.53
CA GLY A 263 -4.63 0.72 -13.70
C GLY A 263 -5.53 0.25 -14.85
N GLY A 264 -5.48 -1.04 -15.22
CA GLY A 264 -6.29 -1.59 -16.32
C GLY A 264 -7.80 -1.52 -16.07
N GLY A 265 -8.25 -1.96 -14.90
CA GLY A 265 -9.65 -1.86 -14.49
C GLY A 265 -10.11 -0.42 -14.25
N PHE A 266 -9.22 0.44 -13.75
CA PHE A 266 -9.50 1.87 -13.62
C PHE A 266 -9.70 2.57 -14.97
N ALA A 267 -9.11 2.05 -16.06
CA ALA A 267 -9.40 2.49 -17.43
C ALA A 267 -10.83 2.19 -17.88
N LEU A 268 -11.43 1.10 -17.40
CA LEU A 268 -12.84 0.79 -17.67
C LEU A 268 -13.79 1.65 -16.83
N MET A 269 -13.35 2.14 -15.66
CA MET A 269 -14.17 2.96 -14.76
C MET A 269 -14.29 4.43 -15.15
N GLN A 270 -13.58 4.91 -16.20
CA GLN A 270 -13.45 6.33 -16.51
C GLN A 270 -14.79 7.04 -16.73
N GLU A 271 -15.75 6.39 -17.38
CA GLU A 271 -17.09 6.94 -17.58
C GLU A 271 -17.86 7.08 -16.25
N GLY A 272 -17.82 6.05 -15.40
CA GLY A 272 -18.41 6.10 -14.07
C GLY A 272 -17.78 7.18 -13.18
N VAL A 273 -16.47 7.39 -13.28
CA VAL A 273 -15.78 8.49 -12.59
C VAL A 273 -16.27 9.86 -13.07
N SER A 274 -16.49 10.04 -14.37
CA SER A 274 -17.11 11.25 -14.92
C SER A 274 -18.53 11.46 -14.39
N LEU A 275 -19.34 10.39 -14.37
CA LEU A 275 -20.70 10.41 -13.82
C LEU A 275 -20.73 10.82 -12.34
N ALA A 276 -19.82 10.29 -11.52
CA ALA A 276 -19.71 10.66 -10.12
C ALA A 276 -19.32 12.13 -9.93
N GLY A 277 -18.44 12.65 -10.81
CA GLY A 277 -18.09 14.07 -10.87
C GLY A 277 -19.29 14.97 -11.24
N MET A 278 -20.04 14.59 -12.28
CA MET A 278 -21.22 15.33 -12.75
C MET A 278 -22.33 15.37 -11.70
N THR A 279 -22.66 14.21 -11.11
CA THR A 279 -23.75 14.07 -10.13
C THR A 279 -23.37 14.47 -8.72
N GLU A 280 -22.12 14.96 -8.51
CA GLU A 280 -21.56 15.28 -7.20
C GLU A 280 -21.75 14.14 -6.20
N THR A 281 -21.50 12.89 -6.63
CA THR A 281 -21.70 11.69 -5.82
C THR A 281 -20.37 11.29 -5.16
N PRO A 282 -20.31 11.18 -3.83
CA PRO A 282 -19.07 10.83 -3.11
C PRO A 282 -18.67 9.38 -3.40
N ILE A 283 -17.48 9.15 -3.96
CA ILE A 283 -16.95 7.80 -4.13
C ILE A 283 -15.48 7.75 -3.73
N VAL A 284 -15.06 6.62 -3.18
CA VAL A 284 -13.64 6.33 -2.90
C VAL A 284 -13.21 5.13 -3.74
N ALA A 285 -12.12 5.28 -4.49
CA ALA A 285 -11.55 4.20 -5.28
C ALA A 285 -10.10 3.94 -4.86
N VAL A 286 -9.78 2.69 -4.53
CA VAL A 286 -8.40 2.23 -4.40
C VAL A 286 -7.90 1.84 -5.79
N VAL A 287 -6.85 2.51 -6.26
CA VAL A 287 -6.12 2.18 -7.48
C VAL A 287 -4.78 1.59 -7.07
N ALA A 288 -4.73 0.27 -7.02
CA ALA A 288 -3.55 -0.47 -6.61
C ALA A 288 -2.61 -0.61 -7.83
N GLN A 289 -1.60 0.25 -7.88
CA GLN A 289 -0.70 0.45 -9.01
C GLN A 289 0.26 -0.74 -9.21
N ARG A 290 0.46 -1.09 -10.48
CA ARG A 290 1.39 -2.11 -10.96
C ARG A 290 1.95 -1.67 -12.32
N PRO A 291 3.08 -2.21 -12.81
CA PRO A 291 3.61 -1.82 -14.11
C PRO A 291 2.59 -2.02 -15.23
N ALA A 292 2.45 -1.01 -16.06
CA ALA A 292 1.62 -0.96 -17.26
C ALA A 292 2.55 -0.68 -18.47
N PRO A 293 2.05 -0.49 -19.72
CA PRO A 293 0.67 -0.41 -20.19
C PRO A 293 -0.06 -1.77 -20.24
N ALA A 294 -1.38 -1.72 -20.46
CA ALA A 294 -2.26 -2.88 -20.60
C ALA A 294 -2.13 -3.85 -19.39
N THR A 295 -1.87 -5.14 -19.64
CA THR A 295 -1.68 -6.12 -18.55
C THR A 295 -0.40 -5.84 -17.75
N GLY A 296 0.65 -5.40 -18.44
CA GLY A 296 1.98 -5.14 -17.88
C GLY A 296 2.53 -6.31 -17.05
N LEU A 297 2.97 -6.01 -15.82
CA LEU A 297 3.53 -6.99 -14.87
C LEU A 297 2.65 -7.06 -13.61
N PRO A 298 1.67 -7.98 -13.54
CA PRO A 298 0.65 -7.97 -12.48
C PRO A 298 1.14 -8.16 -11.05
N THR A 299 2.37 -8.64 -10.86
CA THR A 299 2.96 -9.03 -9.57
C THR A 299 4.25 -8.26 -9.27
N ARG A 300 4.37 -7.05 -9.81
CA ARG A 300 5.53 -6.16 -9.70
C ARG A 300 5.08 -4.76 -9.30
N THR A 301 6.00 -3.93 -8.79
CA THR A 301 5.67 -2.59 -8.29
C THR A 301 5.96 -1.50 -9.31
N ALA A 302 5.12 -0.47 -9.32
CA ALA A 302 5.28 0.74 -10.12
C ALA A 302 4.46 1.90 -9.51
N GLN A 303 4.79 3.11 -9.95
CA GLN A 303 4.09 4.36 -9.63
C GLN A 303 3.71 5.08 -10.94
N GLU A 304 3.07 4.35 -11.86
CA GLU A 304 2.82 4.77 -13.24
C GLU A 304 1.42 5.36 -13.48
N ASP A 305 0.49 5.23 -12.53
CA ASP A 305 -0.92 5.60 -12.75
C ASP A 305 -1.25 7.04 -12.34
N LEU A 306 -0.32 7.79 -11.71
CA LEU A 306 -0.60 9.11 -11.11
C LEU A 306 -1.26 10.09 -12.09
N SER A 307 -0.62 10.36 -13.23
CA SER A 307 -1.15 11.30 -14.24
C SER A 307 -2.49 10.85 -14.81
N PHE A 308 -2.67 9.53 -14.96
CA PHE A 308 -3.91 8.95 -15.43
C PHE A 308 -5.05 9.15 -14.42
N VAL A 309 -4.79 8.90 -13.13
CA VAL A 309 -5.77 9.10 -12.04
C VAL A 309 -6.10 10.58 -11.82
N MET A 310 -5.12 11.48 -11.82
CA MET A 310 -5.34 12.92 -11.66
C MET A 310 -6.22 13.52 -12.77
N LYS A 311 -6.11 12.96 -14.00
CA LYS A 311 -6.83 13.42 -15.20
C LYS A 311 -7.96 12.48 -15.59
N SER A 312 -8.44 11.66 -14.66
CA SER A 312 -9.47 10.66 -14.91
C SER A 312 -10.86 11.26 -15.10
N GLY A 313 -11.66 10.61 -15.95
CA GLY A 313 -12.97 11.05 -16.41
C GLY A 313 -12.87 12.13 -17.49
N HIS A 314 -13.81 12.12 -18.43
CA HIS A 314 -13.92 13.19 -19.43
C HIS A 314 -14.56 14.44 -18.82
N GLY A 315 -14.13 15.63 -19.26
CA GLY A 315 -14.56 16.91 -18.67
C GLY A 315 -13.80 17.31 -17.41
N GLU A 316 -14.26 18.38 -16.76
CA GLU A 316 -13.60 18.97 -15.60
C GLU A 316 -14.49 18.90 -14.35
N PHE A 317 -13.95 18.31 -13.28
CA PHE A 317 -14.59 18.23 -11.97
C PHE A 317 -13.53 18.13 -10.88
N ALA A 318 -13.87 18.56 -9.67
CA ALA A 318 -12.99 18.45 -8.52
C ALA A 318 -12.83 16.97 -8.10
N ARG A 319 -11.62 16.62 -7.69
CA ARG A 319 -11.25 15.30 -7.17
C ARG A 319 -10.08 15.44 -6.19
N TYR A 320 -9.83 14.38 -5.45
CA TYR A 320 -8.74 14.31 -4.48
C TYR A 320 -7.97 13.00 -4.64
N VAL A 321 -6.65 13.06 -4.64
CA VAL A 321 -5.78 11.89 -4.84
C VAL A 321 -4.74 11.83 -3.73
N VAL A 322 -4.65 10.68 -3.09
CA VAL A 322 -3.66 10.39 -2.04
C VAL A 322 -2.84 9.18 -2.41
N ALA A 323 -1.57 9.19 -2.02
CA ALA A 323 -0.62 8.10 -2.17
C ALA A 323 0.09 7.90 -0.82
N PRO A 324 -0.38 6.97 0.02
CA PRO A 324 0.21 6.74 1.34
C PRO A 324 1.65 6.25 1.25
N ARG A 325 2.48 6.64 2.22
CA ARG A 325 3.90 6.28 2.28
C ARG A 325 4.22 4.98 3.03
N ASN A 326 3.27 4.52 3.85
CA ASN A 326 3.37 3.29 4.62
C ASN A 326 1.97 2.81 5.04
N ALA A 327 1.91 1.62 5.64
CA ALA A 327 0.64 1.02 6.07
C ALA A 327 -0.12 1.89 7.10
N ARG A 328 0.56 2.56 8.04
CA ARG A 328 -0.14 3.46 8.99
C ARG A 328 -0.88 4.57 8.25
N GLU A 329 -0.18 5.22 7.34
CA GLU A 329 -0.75 6.33 6.58
C GLU A 329 -1.84 5.85 5.61
N ALA A 330 -1.75 4.61 5.09
CA ALA A 330 -2.81 4.03 4.27
C ALA A 330 -4.14 3.92 5.04
N PHE A 331 -4.09 3.54 6.32
CA PHE A 331 -5.28 3.56 7.18
C PHE A 331 -5.80 4.99 7.39
N GLU A 332 -4.93 5.92 7.78
CA GLU A 332 -5.29 7.29 8.14
C GLU A 332 -5.85 8.08 6.94
N LEU A 333 -5.19 7.97 5.78
CA LEU A 333 -5.62 8.61 4.54
C LEU A 333 -6.83 7.94 3.92
N THR A 334 -7.08 6.64 4.13
CA THR A 334 -8.36 6.04 3.73
C THR A 334 -9.52 6.66 4.50
N ARG A 335 -9.37 6.89 5.81
CA ARG A 335 -10.38 7.62 6.59
C ARG A 335 -10.57 9.06 6.09
N LYS A 336 -9.46 9.77 5.84
CA LYS A 336 -9.51 11.13 5.28
C LYS A 336 -10.17 11.15 3.90
N ALA A 337 -9.92 10.14 3.06
CA ALA A 337 -10.50 10.03 1.73
C ALA A 337 -12.03 10.01 1.78
N PHE A 338 -12.62 9.20 2.67
CA PHE A 338 -14.08 9.19 2.87
C PHE A 338 -14.61 10.51 3.42
N PHE A 339 -13.88 11.16 4.32
CA PHE A 339 -14.24 12.48 4.83
C PHE A 339 -14.27 13.54 3.73
N ILE A 340 -13.21 13.61 2.90
CA ILE A 340 -13.13 14.53 1.77
C ILE A 340 -14.22 14.23 0.74
N ALA A 341 -14.43 12.95 0.42
CA ALA A 341 -15.50 12.51 -0.50
C ALA A 341 -16.87 12.99 -0.01
N ASP A 342 -17.21 12.76 1.26
CA ASP A 342 -18.50 13.18 1.83
C ASP A 342 -18.63 14.71 1.92
N LYS A 343 -17.61 15.40 2.44
CA LYS A 343 -17.63 16.86 2.69
C LYS A 343 -17.74 17.65 1.40
N TYR A 344 -16.97 17.26 0.38
CA TYR A 344 -16.89 17.99 -0.89
C TYR A 344 -17.73 17.38 -2.00
N GLN A 345 -18.28 16.18 -1.79
CA GLN A 345 -19.13 15.50 -2.76
C GLN A 345 -18.39 15.30 -4.09
N VAL A 346 -17.23 14.64 -4.01
CA VAL A 346 -16.30 14.42 -5.12
C VAL A 346 -15.78 12.98 -5.15
N PRO A 347 -15.31 12.49 -6.30
CA PRO A 347 -14.49 11.30 -6.38
C PRO A 347 -13.14 11.47 -5.66
N VAL A 348 -12.73 10.44 -4.92
CA VAL A 348 -11.44 10.39 -4.22
C VAL A 348 -10.71 9.10 -4.56
N PHE A 349 -9.40 9.22 -4.82
CA PHE A 349 -8.57 8.11 -5.26
C PHE A 349 -7.42 7.86 -4.27
N ILE A 350 -7.21 6.59 -3.92
CA ILE A 350 -6.11 6.14 -3.07
C ILE A 350 -5.20 5.30 -3.94
N LEU A 351 -4.00 5.82 -4.22
CA LEU A 351 -2.95 5.14 -4.96
C LEU A 351 -2.13 4.27 -3.99
N LEU A 352 -2.14 2.96 -4.18
CA LEU A 352 -1.29 2.03 -3.43
C LEU A 352 -0.37 1.31 -4.43
N SER A 353 0.94 1.34 -4.28
CA SER A 353 1.80 0.50 -5.12
C SER A 353 1.64 -0.99 -4.75
N GLN A 354 1.99 -1.91 -5.67
CA GLN A 354 2.10 -3.34 -5.34
C GLN A 354 3.00 -3.58 -4.12
N GLN A 355 4.14 -2.87 -4.02
CA GLN A 355 5.04 -3.00 -2.87
C GLN A 355 4.33 -2.67 -1.56
N LEU A 356 3.60 -1.55 -1.49
CA LEU A 356 2.88 -1.17 -0.28
C LEU A 356 1.74 -2.14 0.05
N VAL A 357 1.04 -2.64 -0.97
CA VAL A 357 -0.04 -3.63 -0.81
C VAL A 357 0.49 -4.92 -0.16
N ASP A 358 1.64 -5.41 -0.61
CA ASP A 358 2.18 -6.73 -0.22
C ASP A 358 3.09 -6.70 1.00
N SER A 359 3.83 -5.61 1.19
CA SER A 359 4.78 -5.45 2.29
C SER A 359 4.05 -5.33 3.63
N SER A 360 4.58 -6.02 4.64
CA SER A 360 4.20 -5.80 6.04
C SER A 360 5.24 -4.94 6.72
N ALA A 361 4.82 -3.95 7.50
CA ALA A 361 5.74 -3.12 8.26
C ALA A 361 5.32 -3.03 9.73
N THR A 362 6.32 -2.92 10.60
CA THR A 362 6.12 -2.55 12.00
C THR A 362 5.77 -1.07 12.07
N ILE A 363 4.50 -0.80 12.36
CA ILE A 363 3.94 0.55 12.42
C ILE A 363 3.45 0.87 13.83
N GLU A 364 3.46 2.15 14.18
CA GLU A 364 2.66 2.64 15.30
C GLU A 364 1.18 2.38 15.02
N VAL A 365 0.40 2.15 16.07
CA VAL A 365 -1.07 2.09 15.96
C VAL A 365 -1.57 3.36 15.26
N PRO A 366 -2.31 3.24 14.14
CA PRO A 366 -2.83 4.39 13.42
C PRO A 366 -3.74 5.26 14.27
N SER A 367 -3.68 6.57 14.05
CA SER A 367 -4.55 7.53 14.71
C SER A 367 -5.94 7.56 14.08
N VAL A 368 -6.96 7.82 14.90
CA VAL A 368 -8.34 7.96 14.45
C VAL A 368 -8.77 9.41 14.68
N ASN A 369 -8.84 10.20 13.62
CA ASN A 369 -9.49 11.51 13.67
C ASN A 369 -11.01 11.30 13.64
N LYS A 370 -11.70 11.72 14.72
CA LYS A 370 -13.16 11.65 14.86
C LYS A 370 -13.90 12.62 13.94
N GLU A 371 -13.25 13.70 13.50
CA GLU A 371 -13.84 14.59 12.50
C GLU A 371 -14.17 13.84 11.21
N HIS A 372 -13.36 12.84 10.86
CA HIS A 372 -13.56 12.03 9.64
C HIS A 372 -14.82 11.13 9.69
N ASP A 373 -15.49 11.04 10.85
CA ASP A 373 -16.78 10.32 10.99
C ASP A 373 -17.98 11.15 10.49
N GLN A 374 -17.81 12.46 10.28
CA GLN A 374 -18.87 13.34 9.78
C GLN A 374 -19.33 12.94 8.37
N ARG A 375 -20.65 12.93 8.15
CA ARG A 375 -21.28 12.44 6.90
C ARG A 375 -21.84 13.52 5.98
N PHE A 376 -22.04 14.74 6.48
CA PHE A 376 -22.56 15.88 5.70
C PHE A 376 -23.87 15.58 4.93
N ILE A 377 -24.79 14.86 5.57
CA ILE A 377 -26.11 14.50 5.04
C ILE A 377 -27.20 15.18 5.86
N GLU A 378 -28.13 15.85 5.18
CA GLU A 378 -29.38 16.35 5.73
C GLU A 378 -30.40 15.21 5.81
N ARG A 379 -30.82 14.85 7.03
CA ARG A 379 -31.78 13.76 7.31
C ARG A 379 -33.16 14.30 7.69
N ARG A 380 -33.67 15.22 6.89
CA ARG A 380 -34.98 15.84 7.07
C ARG A 380 -35.58 16.15 5.72
N GLU A 381 -36.89 16.28 5.70
CA GLU A 381 -37.58 16.83 4.55
C GLU A 381 -37.20 18.32 4.39
N ILE A 382 -36.89 18.70 3.15
CA ILE A 382 -36.61 20.06 2.73
C ILE A 382 -37.60 20.42 1.63
N ASP A 383 -38.39 21.47 1.88
CA ASP A 383 -39.27 22.08 0.89
C ASP A 383 -38.44 22.85 -0.15
N ASP A 384 -38.88 22.85 -1.41
CA ASP A 384 -38.15 23.42 -2.57
C ASP A 384 -36.66 23.00 -2.65
N TYR A 385 -36.37 21.72 -2.46
CA TYR A 385 -35.00 21.22 -2.41
C TYR A 385 -34.27 21.28 -3.76
N LYS A 386 -33.12 21.95 -3.76
CA LYS A 386 -32.18 22.10 -4.87
C LYS A 386 -30.90 21.29 -4.62
N ARG A 387 -30.85 20.06 -5.14
CA ARG A 387 -29.69 19.15 -5.01
C ARG A 387 -28.38 19.77 -5.48
N PHE A 388 -28.43 20.63 -6.49
CA PHE A 388 -27.28 21.28 -7.12
C PHE A 388 -27.27 22.79 -6.91
N SER A 389 -27.81 23.25 -5.77
CA SER A 389 -27.84 24.68 -5.43
C SER A 389 -26.50 25.38 -5.59
N LEU A 390 -26.55 26.60 -6.15
CA LEU A 390 -25.40 27.47 -6.34
C LEU A 390 -25.03 28.13 -5.01
N THR A 391 -24.04 27.58 -4.33
CA THR A 391 -23.52 28.13 -3.06
C THR A 391 -22.15 28.80 -3.26
N GLU A 392 -21.74 29.66 -2.33
CA GLU A 392 -20.45 30.34 -2.38
C GLU A 392 -19.27 29.34 -2.37
N SER A 393 -19.36 28.29 -1.54
CA SER A 393 -18.37 27.22 -1.44
C SER A 393 -18.39 26.25 -2.61
N GLY A 394 -19.44 26.27 -3.43
CA GLY A 394 -19.73 25.28 -4.46
C GLY A 394 -20.29 23.96 -3.93
N ILE A 395 -20.47 23.81 -2.61
CA ILE A 395 -20.99 22.58 -1.98
C ILE A 395 -22.49 22.76 -1.73
N SER A 396 -23.33 21.93 -2.35
CA SER A 396 -24.77 21.91 -2.10
C SER A 396 -25.10 21.13 -0.81
N PRO A 397 -26.18 21.46 -0.09
CA PRO A 397 -26.77 20.53 0.88
C PRO A 397 -27.10 19.18 0.22
N ARG A 398 -26.81 18.06 0.91
CA ARG A 398 -27.04 16.71 0.39
C ARG A 398 -28.10 15.98 1.22
N VAL A 399 -29.26 15.74 0.62
CA VAL A 399 -30.30 14.83 1.12
C VAL A 399 -30.14 13.46 0.45
N ILE A 400 -30.60 12.39 1.11
CA ILE A 400 -30.55 11.01 0.60
C ILE A 400 -31.97 10.43 0.43
N PRO A 401 -32.17 9.44 -0.48
CA PRO A 401 -33.45 8.77 -0.64
C PRO A 401 -34.03 8.27 0.69
N GLY A 402 -35.35 8.39 0.86
CA GLY A 402 -36.06 8.03 2.10
C GLY A 402 -36.23 9.17 3.11
N ALA A 403 -35.68 10.36 2.86
CA ALA A 403 -35.83 11.53 3.74
C ALA A 403 -37.15 12.32 3.55
N GLY A 404 -38.06 11.88 2.67
CA GLY A 404 -39.29 12.59 2.31
C GLY A 404 -39.15 13.61 1.18
N THR A 405 -37.92 13.93 0.77
CA THR A 405 -37.62 14.86 -0.32
C THR A 405 -37.27 14.14 -1.62
N ILE A 406 -37.79 14.63 -2.75
CA ILE A 406 -37.42 14.13 -4.08
C ILE A 406 -36.01 14.59 -4.43
N ILE A 407 -35.16 13.66 -4.84
CA ILE A 407 -33.79 13.92 -5.27
C ILE A 407 -33.68 13.51 -6.74
N ARG A 408 -33.17 14.42 -7.58
CA ARG A 408 -32.87 14.15 -8.99
C ARG A 408 -31.39 14.34 -9.21
N ALA A 409 -30.80 13.47 -10.02
CA ALA A 409 -29.44 13.57 -10.49
C ALA A 409 -29.44 13.04 -11.93
N ASP A 410 -28.77 13.75 -12.81
CA ASP A 410 -28.71 13.46 -14.24
C ASP A 410 -27.25 13.50 -14.71
N SER A 411 -26.94 12.73 -15.75
CA SER A 411 -25.63 12.72 -16.40
C SER A 411 -25.43 13.91 -17.34
N ASP A 412 -26.51 14.48 -17.86
CA ASP A 412 -26.49 15.71 -18.63
C ASP A 412 -26.20 16.92 -17.72
N GLU A 413 -25.78 18.04 -18.32
CA GLU A 413 -25.73 19.29 -17.57
C GLU A 413 -27.13 19.64 -17.08
N HIS A 414 -27.22 20.17 -15.86
CA HIS A 414 -28.49 20.29 -15.16
C HIS A 414 -28.62 21.59 -14.39
N ASP A 415 -29.86 21.95 -14.08
CA ASP A 415 -30.19 23.06 -13.20
C ASP A 415 -30.02 22.72 -11.71
N GLU A 416 -30.33 23.67 -10.82
CA GLU A 416 -30.19 23.47 -9.37
C GLU A 416 -31.07 22.34 -8.81
N TYR A 417 -32.13 21.95 -9.52
CA TYR A 417 -33.05 20.88 -9.15
C TYR A 417 -32.63 19.52 -9.69
N GLY A 418 -31.72 19.49 -10.67
CA GLY A 418 -31.27 18.28 -11.35
C GLY A 418 -32.04 17.97 -12.64
N PHE A 419 -32.72 18.94 -13.25
CA PHE A 419 -33.30 18.77 -14.59
C PHE A 419 -32.29 19.13 -15.67
N ILE A 420 -32.31 18.39 -16.77
CA ILE A 420 -31.46 18.65 -17.96
C ILE A 420 -31.60 20.11 -18.42
N SER A 421 -30.47 20.75 -18.68
CA SER A 421 -30.42 22.13 -19.15
C SER A 421 -29.29 22.35 -20.16
N GLU A 422 -29.63 22.98 -21.29
CA GLU A 422 -28.67 23.48 -22.28
C GLU A 422 -28.45 25.00 -22.17
N ASP A 423 -28.92 25.64 -21.08
CA ASP A 423 -28.69 27.07 -20.88
C ASP A 423 -27.19 27.35 -20.68
N LEU A 424 -26.60 28.06 -21.64
CA LEU A 424 -25.15 28.31 -21.68
C LEU A 424 -24.66 29.16 -20.51
N SER A 425 -25.52 30.02 -19.95
CA SER A 425 -25.17 30.85 -18.79
C SER A 425 -25.17 30.02 -17.49
N LEU A 426 -26.11 29.08 -17.38
CA LEU A 426 -26.23 28.15 -16.26
C LEU A 426 -25.10 27.13 -16.29
N ARG A 427 -24.80 26.57 -17.46
CA ARG A 427 -23.67 25.64 -17.65
C ARG A 427 -22.37 26.22 -17.10
N LYS A 428 -22.07 27.48 -17.43
CA LYS A 428 -20.89 28.17 -16.89
C LYS A 428 -20.89 28.17 -15.35
N LYS A 429 -22.02 28.53 -14.73
CA LYS A 429 -22.16 28.57 -13.26
C LYS A 429 -22.01 27.19 -12.63
N MET A 430 -22.56 26.14 -13.25
CA MET A 430 -22.48 24.78 -12.74
C MET A 430 -21.07 24.19 -12.84
N VAL A 431 -20.36 24.43 -13.94
CA VAL A 431 -18.94 24.07 -14.07
C VAL A 431 -18.10 24.80 -13.00
N GLU A 432 -18.28 26.11 -12.86
CA GLU A 432 -17.58 26.90 -11.83
C GLU A 432 -17.89 26.40 -10.42
N LYS A 433 -19.14 26.05 -10.12
CA LYS A 433 -19.57 25.46 -8.85
C LYS A 433 -18.80 24.16 -8.56
N ARG A 434 -18.78 23.21 -9.50
CA ARG A 434 -18.08 21.92 -9.33
C ARG A 434 -16.57 22.13 -9.13
N MET A 435 -15.97 23.09 -9.83
CA MET A 435 -14.53 23.36 -9.73
C MET A 435 -14.13 24.17 -8.49
N LYS A 436 -14.98 25.06 -7.96
CA LYS A 436 -14.74 25.81 -6.72
C LYS A 436 -14.40 24.91 -5.53
N LYS A 437 -14.99 23.71 -5.49
CA LYS A 437 -14.71 22.69 -4.46
C LYS A 437 -13.22 22.36 -4.36
N LEU A 438 -12.49 22.34 -5.48
CA LEU A 438 -11.06 22.02 -5.50
C LEU A 438 -10.22 23.02 -4.69
N THR A 439 -10.62 24.30 -4.67
CA THR A 439 -9.95 25.34 -3.88
C THR A 439 -10.11 25.08 -2.38
N SER A 440 -11.28 24.58 -1.96
CA SER A 440 -11.52 24.21 -0.57
C SER A 440 -10.80 22.93 -0.18
N ILE A 441 -10.77 21.93 -1.07
CA ILE A 441 -10.01 20.68 -0.87
C ILE A 441 -8.51 20.98 -0.69
N LEU A 442 -7.94 21.90 -1.47
CA LEU A 442 -6.53 22.28 -1.32
C LEU A 442 -6.20 22.81 0.08
N LYS A 443 -7.12 23.51 0.75
CA LYS A 443 -6.92 23.99 2.12
C LYS A 443 -6.93 22.87 3.16
N GLU A 444 -7.56 21.74 2.85
CA GLU A 444 -7.55 20.54 3.68
C GLU A 444 -6.30 19.70 3.44
N ALA A 445 -5.58 19.95 2.34
CA ALA A 445 -4.41 19.17 2.00
C ALA A 445 -3.32 19.33 3.08
N ALA A 446 -2.70 18.22 3.46
CA ALA A 446 -1.61 18.21 4.42
C ALA A 446 -0.36 18.87 3.82
N GLU A 447 0.43 19.50 4.69
CA GLU A 447 1.80 19.87 4.33
C GLU A 447 2.61 18.62 3.99
N PRO A 448 3.49 18.68 2.98
CA PRO A 448 4.45 17.62 2.75
C PRO A 448 5.37 17.43 3.95
N LEU A 449 5.94 16.23 4.10
CA LEU A 449 6.95 15.97 5.10
C LEU A 449 8.29 16.59 4.66
N TRP A 450 8.89 17.36 5.56
CA TRP A 450 10.19 17.99 5.36
C TRP A 450 11.27 17.27 6.19
N ARG A 451 12.43 17.04 5.58
CA ARG A 451 13.65 16.63 6.28
C ARG A 451 14.86 17.34 5.71
N ASN A 452 15.65 17.96 6.59
CA ASN A 452 16.88 18.69 6.25
C ASN A 452 16.70 19.66 5.05
N PRO A 453 15.77 20.64 5.12
CA PRO A 453 15.48 21.55 4.02
C PRO A 453 16.66 22.45 3.61
N ASP A 454 17.67 22.56 4.48
CA ASP A 454 18.86 23.39 4.26
C ASP A 454 19.96 22.68 3.45
N ALA A 455 19.79 21.39 3.15
CA ALA A 455 20.70 20.62 2.28
C ALA A 455 20.87 21.24 0.88
N ASP A 456 21.96 20.90 0.19
CA ASP A 456 22.23 21.40 -1.17
C ASP A 456 21.35 20.72 -2.22
N THR A 457 21.09 19.43 -2.02
CA THR A 457 20.21 18.62 -2.87
C THR A 457 18.99 18.17 -2.08
N ILE A 458 17.81 18.47 -2.63
CA ILE A 458 16.51 18.10 -2.05
C ILE A 458 15.83 17.09 -2.98
N ILE A 459 15.55 15.91 -2.42
CA ILE A 459 14.76 14.86 -3.06
C ILE A 459 13.28 15.20 -2.91
N ILE A 460 12.55 15.24 -4.02
CA ILE A 460 11.11 15.38 -4.08
C ILE A 460 10.51 13.99 -4.30
N GLY A 461 9.88 13.44 -3.27
CA GLY A 461 9.32 12.09 -3.27
C GLY A 461 7.81 12.06 -3.04
N TRP A 462 7.19 10.93 -3.36
CA TRP A 462 5.78 10.70 -3.08
C TRP A 462 5.46 9.21 -2.88
N GLY A 463 4.34 8.94 -2.21
CA GLY A 463 3.90 7.58 -1.95
C GLY A 463 4.92 6.74 -1.15
N ASP A 464 4.99 5.46 -1.48
CA ASP A 464 5.82 4.47 -0.79
C ASP A 464 7.32 4.57 -1.10
N SER A 465 7.74 5.49 -1.99
CA SER A 465 9.17 5.80 -2.21
C SER A 465 9.85 6.38 -0.96
N TRP A 466 9.05 6.95 -0.04
CA TRP A 466 9.51 7.56 1.21
C TRP A 466 10.49 6.69 1.99
N GLY A 467 10.20 5.40 2.16
CA GLY A 467 11.00 4.52 3.01
C GLY A 467 12.45 4.40 2.54
N ALA A 468 12.65 4.29 1.22
CA ALA A 468 13.98 4.24 0.61
C ALA A 468 14.65 5.62 0.61
N ILE A 469 13.90 6.69 0.32
CA ILE A 469 14.40 8.07 0.33
C ILE A 469 14.88 8.47 1.74
N ASP A 470 14.07 8.21 2.76
CA ASP A 470 14.37 8.58 4.15
C ASP A 470 15.63 7.89 4.67
N GLU A 471 15.82 6.64 4.28
CA GLU A 471 17.01 5.88 4.63
C GLU A 471 18.24 6.35 3.84
N ALA A 472 18.13 6.60 2.53
CA ALA A 472 19.21 7.16 1.72
C ALA A 472 19.69 8.53 2.26
N VAL A 473 18.76 9.41 2.61
CA VAL A 473 19.07 10.71 3.25
C VAL A 473 19.74 10.50 4.62
N SER A 474 19.30 9.50 5.39
CA SER A 474 19.94 9.17 6.67
C SER A 474 21.37 8.68 6.52
N GLU A 475 21.65 7.86 5.50
CA GLU A 475 22.95 7.21 5.29
C GLU A 475 24.00 8.15 4.70
N HIS A 476 23.59 9.03 3.77
CA HIS A 476 24.52 9.96 3.14
C HIS A 476 24.90 11.14 4.05
N GLY A 477 24.02 11.53 4.99
CA GLY A 477 24.27 12.59 5.95
C GLY A 477 23.70 13.96 5.55
N GLY A 478 24.36 15.05 5.98
CA GLY A 478 23.79 16.41 5.97
C GLY A 478 23.65 17.10 4.61
N SER A 479 24.20 16.55 3.53
CA SER A 479 24.14 17.11 2.16
C SER A 479 22.85 16.79 1.40
N LEU A 480 22.03 15.86 1.92
CA LEU A 480 20.73 15.51 1.37
C LEU A 480 19.58 15.91 2.30
N GLY A 481 18.49 16.37 1.69
CA GLY A 481 17.20 16.56 2.33
C GLY A 481 16.08 16.02 1.45
N TYR A 482 14.85 16.02 1.96
CA TYR A 482 13.70 15.69 1.14
C TYR A 482 12.45 16.49 1.50
N LEU A 483 11.57 16.56 0.49
CA LEU A 483 10.17 16.94 0.58
C LEU A 483 9.33 15.76 0.08
N HIS A 484 8.45 15.23 0.93
CA HIS A 484 7.70 14.03 0.61
C HIS A 484 6.18 14.22 0.70
N PHE A 485 5.46 13.85 -0.36
CA PHE A 485 4.02 14.06 -0.49
C PHE A 485 3.22 12.77 -0.37
N SER A 486 2.19 12.79 0.46
CA SER A 486 1.19 11.72 0.53
C SER A 486 -0.18 12.14 0.01
N GLU A 487 -0.41 13.45 -0.11
CA GLU A 487 -1.60 14.04 -0.70
C GLU A 487 -1.17 14.72 -2.00
N VAL A 488 -1.36 14.00 -3.11
CA VAL A 488 -0.68 14.28 -4.37
C VAL A 488 -1.53 15.07 -5.35
N PHE A 489 -2.84 15.22 -5.11
CA PHE A 489 -3.70 16.13 -5.87
C PHE A 489 -4.94 16.57 -5.06
N PRO A 490 -5.27 17.87 -4.98
CA PRO A 490 -4.46 18.99 -5.42
C PRO A 490 -3.21 19.14 -4.54
N LEU A 491 -2.15 19.70 -5.10
CA LEU A 491 -0.85 19.76 -4.44
C LEU A 491 -0.70 21.00 -3.56
N ARG A 492 -0.44 20.79 -2.27
CA ARG A 492 -0.09 21.86 -1.34
C ARG A 492 1.41 22.15 -1.39
N VAL A 493 1.76 23.36 -1.84
CA VAL A 493 3.15 23.76 -2.09
C VAL A 493 3.53 25.04 -1.33
N ASP A 494 2.87 25.26 -0.19
CA ASP A 494 3.23 26.34 0.72
C ASP A 494 4.72 26.20 1.08
N GLU A 495 5.43 27.32 1.17
CA GLU A 495 6.87 27.37 1.51
C GLU A 495 7.84 26.70 0.52
N VAL A 496 7.38 26.04 -0.55
CA VAL A 496 8.27 25.32 -1.49
C VAL A 496 9.20 26.27 -2.26
N SER A 497 8.80 27.54 -2.43
CA SER A 497 9.60 28.58 -3.08
C SER A 497 10.95 28.85 -2.39
N LYS A 498 11.09 28.55 -1.09
CA LYS A 498 12.37 28.68 -0.36
C LYS A 498 13.45 27.72 -0.86
N LEU A 499 13.06 26.68 -1.60
CA LEU A 499 13.98 25.72 -2.19
C LEU A 499 14.49 26.14 -3.58
N SER A 500 14.15 27.35 -4.06
CA SER A 500 14.47 27.82 -5.43
C SER A 500 15.97 27.87 -5.76
N SER A 501 16.84 28.01 -4.76
CA SER A 501 18.29 27.98 -4.93
C SER A 501 18.92 26.59 -4.80
N LYS A 502 18.12 25.56 -4.48
CA LYS A 502 18.59 24.19 -4.21
C LYS A 502 18.59 23.35 -5.49
N LYS A 503 19.38 22.28 -5.51
CA LYS A 503 19.26 21.26 -6.55
C LYS A 503 18.06 20.36 -6.21
N LEU A 504 17.05 20.33 -7.07
CA LEU A 504 15.87 19.51 -6.86
C LEU A 504 15.91 18.27 -7.75
N VAL A 505 15.66 17.10 -7.16
CA VAL A 505 15.58 15.83 -7.87
C VAL A 505 14.32 15.07 -7.50
N THR A 506 13.57 14.56 -8.47
CA THR A 506 12.45 13.64 -8.20
C THR A 506 12.94 12.21 -8.29
N ILE A 507 12.47 11.38 -7.36
CA ILE A 507 12.71 9.93 -7.35
C ILE A 507 11.35 9.25 -7.45
N GLU A 508 11.09 8.54 -8.55
CA GLU A 508 9.76 7.99 -8.83
C GLU A 508 9.79 6.60 -9.47
N GLY A 509 8.79 5.79 -9.15
CA GLY A 509 8.62 4.43 -9.68
C GLY A 509 8.08 4.40 -11.11
N ASN A 510 8.50 5.33 -11.97
CA ASN A 510 8.06 5.47 -13.37
C ASN A 510 9.18 6.09 -14.22
N TYR A 511 8.98 6.11 -15.55
CA TYR A 511 9.98 6.58 -16.52
C TYR A 511 10.00 8.11 -16.73
N SER A 512 8.82 8.75 -16.78
CA SER A 512 8.69 10.15 -17.24
C SER A 512 8.80 11.18 -16.12
N GLY A 513 8.77 10.75 -14.86
CA GLY A 513 8.68 11.64 -13.72
C GLY A 513 7.30 12.30 -13.62
N LEU A 514 6.24 11.49 -13.57
CA LEU A 514 4.85 11.95 -13.61
C LEU A 514 4.53 12.95 -12.48
N PHE A 515 5.00 12.69 -11.26
CA PHE A 515 4.84 13.62 -10.15
C PHE A 515 5.70 14.85 -10.35
N GLY A 516 6.95 14.69 -10.81
CA GLY A 516 7.83 15.79 -11.17
C GLY A 516 7.20 16.74 -12.18
N GLU A 517 6.62 16.23 -13.27
CA GLU A 517 5.90 17.04 -14.26
C GLU A 517 4.78 17.88 -13.62
N TYR A 518 3.96 17.27 -12.78
CA TYR A 518 2.89 17.98 -12.09
C TYR A 518 3.43 18.99 -11.08
N PHE A 519 4.41 18.63 -10.26
CA PHE A 519 5.09 19.52 -9.33
C PHE A 519 5.65 20.75 -10.03
N ARG A 520 6.33 20.57 -11.18
CA ARG A 520 6.83 21.68 -12.00
C ARG A 520 5.71 22.55 -12.55
N SER A 521 4.59 21.95 -12.96
CA SER A 521 3.43 22.71 -13.47
C SER A 521 2.79 23.61 -12.42
N VAL A 522 2.83 23.21 -11.15
CA VAL A 522 2.26 23.97 -10.02
C VAL A 522 3.25 25.01 -9.48
N THR A 523 4.53 24.67 -9.41
CA THR A 523 5.54 25.50 -8.70
C THR A 523 6.43 26.33 -9.62
N GLY A 524 6.53 25.98 -10.90
CA GLY A 524 7.50 26.55 -11.83
C GLY A 524 8.96 26.16 -11.56
N MET A 525 9.23 25.33 -10.54
CA MET A 525 10.59 24.95 -10.17
C MET A 525 11.13 23.87 -11.08
N LYS A 526 12.41 23.94 -11.44
CA LYS A 526 13.06 22.90 -12.25
C LYS A 526 13.46 21.72 -11.37
N THR A 527 13.24 20.50 -11.84
CA THR A 527 13.65 19.26 -11.20
C THR A 527 14.40 18.37 -12.19
N THR A 528 15.44 17.69 -11.72
CA THR A 528 16.04 16.53 -12.40
C THR A 528 15.21 15.28 -12.05
N HIS A 529 14.94 14.39 -12.99
CA HIS A 529 14.16 13.18 -12.72
C HIS A 529 15.05 11.94 -12.69
N ILE A 530 14.88 11.10 -11.67
CA ILE A 530 15.47 9.77 -11.56
C ILE A 530 14.34 8.74 -11.39
N GLY A 531 14.16 7.90 -12.41
CA GLY A 531 13.09 6.91 -12.46
C GLY A 531 13.57 5.48 -12.21
N LYS A 532 12.77 4.69 -11.48
CA LYS A 532 12.90 3.22 -11.42
C LYS A 532 11.65 2.56 -11.99
N TYR A 533 11.81 1.80 -13.08
CA TYR A 533 10.70 1.22 -13.84
C TYR A 533 10.99 -0.22 -14.28
N ASP A 534 11.82 -0.94 -13.53
CA ASP A 534 12.16 -2.36 -13.77
C ASP A 534 11.20 -3.32 -13.04
N GLY A 535 10.14 -2.80 -12.43
CA GLY A 535 9.16 -3.55 -11.65
C GLY A 535 9.62 -3.95 -10.24
N ARG A 536 10.79 -3.48 -9.78
CA ARG A 536 11.34 -3.78 -8.45
C ARG A 536 11.25 -2.57 -7.50
N PRO A 537 11.11 -2.81 -6.18
CA PRO A 537 11.23 -1.78 -5.17
C PRO A 537 12.50 -0.94 -5.32
N MET A 538 12.42 0.33 -4.95
CA MET A 538 13.60 1.16 -4.75
C MET A 538 14.30 0.77 -3.45
N THR A 539 15.63 0.81 -3.47
CA THR A 539 16.46 0.64 -2.28
C THR A 539 17.27 1.92 -2.03
N PRO A 540 17.68 2.17 -0.77
CA PRO A 540 18.55 3.30 -0.45
C PRO A 540 19.85 3.29 -1.28
N GLN A 541 20.44 2.11 -1.46
CA GLN A 541 21.65 1.89 -2.25
C GLN A 541 21.43 2.27 -3.71
N TRP A 542 20.31 1.85 -4.31
CA TRP A 542 19.96 2.25 -5.68
C TRP A 542 19.83 3.77 -5.79
N ILE A 543 19.12 4.41 -4.85
CA ILE A 543 18.95 5.87 -4.84
C ILE A 543 20.31 6.58 -4.80
N LEU A 544 21.17 6.20 -3.86
CA LEU A 544 22.48 6.84 -3.68
C LEU A 544 23.37 6.64 -4.92
N SER A 545 23.40 5.44 -5.50
CA SER A 545 24.15 5.18 -6.75
C SER A 545 23.68 6.11 -7.86
N ARG A 546 22.36 6.23 -8.05
CA ARG A 546 21.80 7.09 -9.10
C ARG A 546 22.09 8.56 -8.85
N LEU A 547 22.05 9.04 -7.61
CA LEU A 547 22.38 10.43 -7.28
C LEU A 547 23.84 10.75 -7.60
N VAL A 548 24.77 9.82 -7.35
CA VAL A 548 26.19 9.97 -7.74
C VAL A 548 26.34 10.00 -9.26
N GLU A 549 25.71 9.05 -9.97
CA GLU A 549 25.77 8.96 -11.43
C GLU A 549 25.25 10.23 -12.13
N GLU A 550 24.22 10.86 -11.56
CA GLU A 550 23.61 12.10 -12.09
C GLU A 550 24.30 13.38 -11.56
N GLY A 551 25.38 13.27 -10.76
CA GLY A 551 26.11 14.42 -10.21
C GLY A 551 25.30 15.28 -9.23
N MET A 552 24.35 14.65 -8.55
CA MET A 552 23.48 15.29 -7.56
C MET A 552 24.13 15.33 -6.16
N ILE A 553 25.06 14.42 -5.88
CA ILE A 553 25.89 14.35 -4.67
C ILE A 553 27.34 13.99 -4.99
#